data_AF-A0A0A8H858-F1
#
_entry.id   AF-A0A0A8H858-F1
#
_cell.length_a   1.000
_cell.length_b   1.000
_cell.length_c   1.000
_cell.angle_alpha   90.00
_cell.angle_beta   90.00
_cell.angle_gamma   90.00
#
_symmetry.space_group_name_H-M   'P 1'
#
loop_
_entity.id
_entity.type
_entity.pdbx_description
1 polymer ?
#
loop_
_entity_poly.entity_id
_entity_poly.type
_entity_poly.pdbx_seq_one_letter_code
_entity_poly.pdbx_strand_id
1 'polypeptide(L)'
;MLNNTLFFKSQDFKKITAYASRINDELESGDVGYYHLVDTSLDLIKESKEYIATKPHINSIVLVGMGGSSCGVKALKELLFDHVEEKKLFIIDNTSSHTFTHTMDMLDPKTTLFIIASKSGTTIEVISLFKLIMAHFDLQKENLHENFVFITDFDSKLHKLGDELNIKCFFIPKNVGGRFSVLSAIGIVPLTFCGYDTKALLEGAKACYVDFFEKKCDQILQKAYHYCTHKSAHINVLFSYGDAFKGFNEWYIQLIAESLGKKQGFKRIGLTPIALIGARDQHSFLQLIMDGPKDKTVTFLKIKDSQKSPNIPNISFNHLQNCDFTNEVNLHDLLNAQCDATMHALIAENLSVDVIELEKLDAYHCGYLMYYYELFTSACGIMLGINTYDQPGVEVGKLILKNMLSK
;
A
#
# COMPACT_ATOMS: atom_id res chain seq x y z
N MET A 1 -17.01 -4.81 -7.55
CA MET A 1 -15.86 -5.49 -8.18
C MET A 1 -14.96 -4.44 -8.81
N LEU A 2 -13.64 -4.62 -8.79
CA LEU A 2 -12.69 -3.75 -9.49
C LEU A 2 -12.74 -4.03 -11.00
N ASN A 3 -12.88 -3.00 -11.82
CA ASN A 3 -12.81 -3.11 -13.28
C ASN A 3 -11.60 -2.36 -13.83
N ASN A 4 -10.78 -3.02 -14.65
CA ASN A 4 -9.65 -2.38 -15.33
C ASN A 4 -9.87 -2.36 -16.85
N THR A 5 -10.01 -1.16 -17.41
CA THR A 5 -10.18 -0.94 -18.85
C THR A 5 -8.88 -0.40 -19.45
N LEU A 6 -8.34 -1.09 -20.45
CA LEU A 6 -7.11 -0.71 -21.15
C LEU A 6 -7.45 0.04 -22.45
N PHE A 7 -6.87 1.23 -22.66
CA PHE A 7 -7.07 2.03 -23.88
C PHE A 7 -5.90 1.92 -24.86
N PHE A 8 -5.07 0.89 -24.69
CA PHE A 8 -4.00 0.52 -25.62
C PHE A 8 -4.22 -0.90 -26.15
N LYS A 9 -3.56 -1.20 -27.28
CA LYS A 9 -3.75 -2.47 -27.98
C LYS A 9 -3.20 -3.64 -27.16
N SER A 10 -4.08 -4.55 -26.76
CA SER A 10 -3.71 -5.84 -26.17
C SER A 10 -2.91 -6.70 -27.15
N GLN A 11 -2.03 -7.53 -26.61
CA GLN A 11 -1.29 -8.51 -27.39
C GLN A 11 -2.07 -9.83 -27.52
N ASP A 12 -1.74 -10.59 -28.56
CA ASP A 12 -2.16 -11.99 -28.65
C ASP A 12 -1.68 -12.74 -27.39
N PHE A 13 -2.62 -13.32 -26.65
CA PHE A 13 -2.34 -14.03 -25.40
C PHE A 13 -1.22 -15.05 -25.54
N LYS A 14 -1.11 -15.74 -26.69
CA LYS A 14 -0.06 -16.72 -26.98
C LYS A 14 1.36 -16.14 -26.86
N LYS A 15 1.52 -14.83 -27.06
CA LYS A 15 2.82 -14.14 -26.93
C LYS A 15 3.19 -13.83 -25.48
N ILE A 16 2.22 -13.83 -24.57
CA ILE A 16 2.40 -13.49 -23.16
C ILE A 16 2.12 -14.66 -22.21
N THR A 17 1.61 -15.79 -22.71
CA THR A 17 1.33 -17.00 -21.91
C THR A 17 2.55 -17.50 -21.14
N ALA A 18 3.75 -17.38 -21.72
CA ALA A 18 4.99 -17.79 -21.04
C ALA A 18 5.23 -17.01 -19.72
N TYR A 19 4.77 -15.77 -19.62
CA TYR A 19 4.86 -14.99 -18.38
C TYR A 19 3.84 -15.47 -17.34
N ALA A 20 2.63 -15.83 -17.78
CA ALA A 20 1.64 -16.45 -16.90
C ALA A 20 2.15 -17.76 -16.31
N SER A 21 2.78 -18.62 -17.12
CA SER A 21 3.41 -19.86 -16.64
C SER A 21 4.47 -19.59 -15.57
N ARG A 22 5.35 -18.60 -15.76
CA ARG A 22 6.36 -18.25 -14.77
C ARG A 22 5.77 -17.75 -13.44
N ILE A 23 4.67 -17.01 -13.49
CA ILE A 23 3.97 -16.57 -12.26
C ILE A 23 3.36 -17.78 -11.54
N ASN A 24 2.80 -18.74 -12.28
CA ASN A 24 2.34 -20.00 -11.70
C ASN A 24 3.51 -20.80 -11.09
N ASP A 25 4.67 -20.85 -11.75
CA ASP A 25 5.86 -21.50 -11.21
C ASP A 25 6.31 -20.83 -9.89
N GLU A 26 6.27 -19.49 -9.79
CA GLU A 26 6.55 -18.76 -8.54
C GLU A 26 5.53 -19.04 -7.43
N LEU A 27 4.24 -19.15 -7.80
CA LEU A 27 3.17 -19.52 -6.87
C LEU A 27 3.40 -20.93 -6.32
N GLU A 28 3.67 -21.90 -7.20
CA GLU A 28 3.83 -23.32 -6.89
C GLU A 28 5.11 -23.61 -6.12
N SER A 29 6.21 -22.89 -6.38
CA SER A 29 7.47 -23.10 -5.67
C SER A 29 7.36 -22.76 -4.18
N GLY A 30 6.51 -21.78 -3.82
CA GLY A 30 6.37 -21.27 -2.47
C GLY A 30 7.55 -20.40 -2.01
N ASP A 31 8.53 -20.12 -2.87
CA ASP A 31 9.67 -19.24 -2.55
C ASP A 31 9.24 -17.78 -2.35
N VAL A 32 8.11 -17.42 -2.97
CA VAL A 32 7.47 -16.11 -2.87
C VAL A 32 6.18 -16.26 -2.07
N GLY A 33 6.19 -15.85 -0.81
CA GLY A 33 5.10 -16.18 0.11
C GLY A 33 3.85 -15.32 -0.04
N TYR A 34 3.94 -14.13 -0.66
CA TYR A 34 2.83 -13.17 -0.61
C TYR A 34 1.58 -13.69 -1.33
N TYR A 35 1.77 -14.54 -2.35
CA TYR A 35 0.68 -15.15 -3.09
C TYR A 35 -0.29 -15.91 -2.17
N HIS A 36 0.24 -16.52 -1.11
CA HIS A 36 -0.47 -17.40 -0.18
C HIS A 36 -1.02 -16.66 1.06
N LEU A 37 -0.79 -15.35 1.19
CA LEU A 37 -1.25 -14.57 2.35
C LEU A 37 -2.78 -14.49 2.45
N VAL A 38 -3.47 -14.64 1.32
CA VAL A 38 -4.94 -14.67 1.25
C VAL A 38 -5.55 -15.79 2.09
N ASP A 39 -4.83 -16.90 2.25
CA ASP A 39 -5.27 -18.06 3.04
C ASP A 39 -4.50 -18.14 4.37
N THR A 40 -3.17 -17.98 4.33
CA THR A 40 -2.31 -18.18 5.51
C THR A 40 -2.47 -17.12 6.60
N SER A 41 -3.04 -15.95 6.27
CA SER A 41 -3.25 -14.88 7.25
C SER A 41 -4.61 -14.92 7.94
N LEU A 42 -5.50 -15.85 7.57
CA LEU A 42 -6.83 -15.98 8.19
C LEU A 42 -6.74 -16.27 9.69
N ASP A 43 -5.79 -17.11 10.10
CA ASP A 43 -5.60 -17.48 11.51
C ASP A 43 -5.16 -16.29 12.37
N LEU A 44 -4.44 -15.32 11.78
CA LEU A 44 -4.02 -14.10 12.46
C LEU A 44 -5.20 -13.25 12.91
N ILE A 45 -6.34 -13.31 12.21
CA ILE A 45 -7.55 -12.56 12.60
C ILE A 45 -8.06 -13.06 13.94
N LYS A 46 -8.19 -14.38 14.10
CA LYS A 46 -8.66 -14.99 15.33
C LYS A 46 -7.68 -14.72 16.47
N GLU A 47 -6.40 -14.97 16.23
CA GLU A 47 -5.34 -14.74 17.22
C GLU A 47 -5.29 -13.27 17.67
N SER A 48 -5.44 -12.32 16.74
CA SER A 48 -5.46 -10.89 17.04
C SER A 48 -6.68 -10.50 17.88
N LYS A 49 -7.87 -11.02 17.54
CA LYS A 49 -9.11 -10.78 18.29
C LYS A 49 -9.02 -11.31 19.72
N GLU A 50 -8.51 -12.53 19.88
CA GLU A 50 -8.31 -13.14 21.20
C GLU A 50 -7.33 -12.32 22.04
N TYR A 51 -6.20 -11.91 21.46
CA TYR A 51 -5.21 -11.09 22.17
C TYR A 51 -5.78 -9.74 22.61
N ILE A 52 -6.38 -8.97 21.69
CA ILE A 52 -6.86 -7.62 22.03
C ILE A 52 -8.06 -7.65 22.99
N ALA A 53 -8.86 -8.71 22.99
CA ALA A 53 -9.95 -8.90 23.94
C ALA A 53 -9.46 -9.03 25.40
N THR A 54 -8.22 -9.47 25.63
CA THR A 54 -7.60 -9.48 26.97
C THR A 54 -7.24 -8.08 27.48
N LYS A 55 -7.30 -7.06 26.62
CA LYS A 55 -6.90 -5.68 26.94
C LYS A 55 -8.02 -4.67 26.64
N PRO A 56 -9.20 -4.78 27.29
CA PRO A 56 -10.35 -3.91 27.01
C PRO A 56 -10.12 -2.44 27.37
N HIS A 57 -9.12 -2.14 28.19
CA HIS A 57 -8.73 -0.78 28.59
C HIS A 57 -7.95 -0.02 27.50
N ILE A 58 -7.43 -0.72 26.48
CA ILE A 58 -6.67 -0.10 25.40
C ILE A 58 -7.63 0.60 24.44
N ASN A 59 -7.41 1.89 24.23
CA ASN A 59 -8.17 2.72 23.29
C ASN A 59 -7.31 3.27 22.13
N SER A 60 -5.98 3.12 22.23
CA SER A 60 -5.02 3.63 21.25
C SER A 60 -4.03 2.54 20.86
N ILE A 61 -3.80 2.40 19.56
CA ILE A 61 -2.80 1.50 18.98
C ILE A 61 -1.76 2.36 18.27
N VAL A 62 -0.47 2.15 18.56
CA VAL A 62 0.62 2.87 17.89
C VAL A 62 1.47 1.87 17.12
N LEU A 63 1.38 1.88 15.79
CA LEU A 63 2.25 1.10 14.93
C LEU A 63 3.56 1.84 14.66
N VAL A 64 4.67 1.28 15.13
CA VAL A 64 6.03 1.77 14.88
C VAL A 64 6.69 0.83 13.88
N GLY A 65 6.85 1.31 12.64
CA GLY A 65 7.37 0.50 11.53
C GLY A 65 7.86 1.38 10.40
N MET A 66 8.79 0.88 9.58
CA MET A 66 9.36 1.63 8.45
C MET A 66 9.04 0.96 7.12
N GLY A 67 8.70 1.76 6.11
CA GLY A 67 8.45 1.27 4.75
C GLY A 67 7.38 0.18 4.73
N GLY A 68 7.75 -1.02 4.28
CA GLY A 68 6.81 -2.13 4.18
C GLY A 68 6.16 -2.57 5.50
N SER A 69 6.72 -2.17 6.65
CA SER A 69 6.16 -2.47 7.98
C SER A 69 5.12 -1.45 8.48
N SER A 70 4.78 -0.43 7.69
CA SER A 70 3.81 0.61 8.06
C SER A 70 3.00 1.16 6.88
N CYS A 71 3.63 1.31 5.70
CA CYS A 71 3.05 1.99 4.55
C CYS A 71 1.74 1.34 4.05
N GLY A 72 1.68 0.01 4.03
CA GLY A 72 0.45 -0.71 3.67
C GLY A 72 -0.70 -0.52 4.68
N VAL A 73 -0.38 -0.39 5.97
CA VAL A 73 -1.37 -0.11 7.02
C VAL A 73 -1.89 1.32 6.89
N LYS A 74 -0.99 2.28 6.64
CA LYS A 74 -1.34 3.67 6.36
C LYS A 74 -2.25 3.78 5.13
N ALA A 75 -1.91 3.07 4.05
CA ALA A 75 -2.74 2.99 2.86
C ALA A 75 -4.17 2.53 3.16
N LEU A 76 -4.31 1.40 3.88
CA LEU A 76 -5.63 0.85 4.21
C LEU A 76 -6.41 1.74 5.17
N LYS A 77 -5.75 2.35 6.16
CA LYS A 77 -6.39 3.32 7.06
C LYS A 77 -6.97 4.51 6.30
N GLU A 78 -6.23 5.07 5.35
CA GLU A 78 -6.69 6.24 4.58
C GLU A 78 -7.76 5.88 3.53
N LEU A 79 -7.64 4.72 2.89
CA LEU A 79 -8.67 4.21 1.97
C LEU A 79 -10.00 3.96 2.69
N LEU A 80 -9.93 3.43 3.92
CA LEU A 80 -11.09 3.11 4.76
C LEU A 80 -11.44 4.28 5.70
N PHE A 81 -11.37 5.52 5.20
CA PHE A 81 -11.59 6.73 6.01
C PHE A 81 -12.97 6.81 6.68
N ASP A 82 -13.98 6.12 6.12
CA ASP A 82 -15.32 6.02 6.68
C ASP A 82 -15.44 5.01 7.84
N HIS A 83 -14.40 4.22 8.09
CA HIS A 83 -14.37 3.27 9.21
C HIS A 83 -14.30 4.00 10.54
N VAL A 84 -15.20 3.64 11.46
CA VAL A 84 -15.15 4.12 12.83
C VAL A 84 -14.25 3.19 13.63
N GLU A 85 -13.02 3.65 13.89
CA GLU A 85 -12.04 2.90 14.66
C GLU A 85 -12.54 2.59 16.08
N GLU A 86 -12.54 1.31 16.48
CA GLU A 86 -12.80 0.92 17.87
C GLU A 86 -11.67 1.36 18.81
N LYS A 87 -10.45 1.41 18.27
CA LYS A 87 -9.24 1.89 18.93
C LYS A 87 -8.48 2.76 17.95
N LYS A 88 -8.10 3.96 18.39
CA LYS A 88 -7.46 4.95 17.53
C LYS A 88 -6.09 4.46 17.06
N LEU A 89 -5.87 4.42 15.75
CA LEU A 89 -4.60 3.99 15.18
C LEU A 89 -3.65 5.18 14.94
N PHE A 90 -2.46 5.14 15.50
CA PHE A 90 -1.36 6.04 15.18
C PHE A 90 -0.26 5.27 14.46
N ILE A 91 0.39 5.89 13.49
CA ILE A 91 1.48 5.28 12.72
C ILE A 91 2.70 6.18 12.85
N ILE A 92 3.82 5.60 13.27
CA ILE A 92 5.11 6.27 13.36
C ILE A 92 6.08 5.55 12.42
N ASP A 93 6.32 6.17 11.28
CA ASP A 93 7.12 5.64 10.17
C ASP A 93 8.22 6.59 9.72
N ASN A 94 8.64 7.49 10.61
CA ASN A 94 9.77 8.38 10.41
C ASN A 94 10.47 8.68 11.75
N THR A 95 11.74 9.05 11.71
CA THR A 95 12.53 9.52 12.87
C THR A 95 12.44 11.03 13.09
N SER A 96 11.44 11.68 12.50
CA SER A 96 11.11 13.10 12.74
C SER A 96 10.74 13.32 14.21
N SER A 97 11.61 14.02 14.93
CA SER A 97 11.44 14.28 16.37
C SER A 97 10.14 15.02 16.68
N HIS A 98 9.75 15.99 15.84
CA HIS A 98 8.52 16.75 16.04
C HIS A 98 7.26 15.88 15.98
N THR A 99 7.16 15.00 14.97
CA THR A 99 6.04 14.07 14.82
C THR A 99 5.99 13.08 15.97
N PHE A 100 7.17 12.55 16.37
CA PHE A 100 7.28 11.63 17.48
C PHE A 100 6.82 12.25 18.79
N THR A 101 7.43 13.37 19.20
CA THR A 101 7.12 14.05 20.47
C THR A 101 5.64 14.44 20.53
N HIS A 102 5.12 15.08 19.47
CA HIS A 102 3.72 15.45 19.42
C HIS A 102 2.77 14.25 19.57
N THR A 103 3.10 13.12 18.95
CA THR A 103 2.29 11.90 19.06
C THR A 103 2.35 11.33 20.48
N MET A 104 3.54 11.25 21.09
CA MET A 104 3.69 10.72 22.45
C MET A 104 2.98 11.57 23.50
N ASP A 105 3.05 12.91 23.37
CA ASP A 105 2.40 13.85 24.30
C ASP A 105 0.86 13.73 24.33
N MET A 106 0.26 13.11 23.30
CA MET A 106 -1.19 12.87 23.23
C MET A 106 -1.64 11.54 23.86
N LEU A 107 -0.71 10.68 24.27
CA LEU A 107 -0.99 9.29 24.62
C LEU A 107 -0.81 9.05 26.14
N ASP A 108 -1.64 8.14 26.67
CA ASP A 108 -1.44 7.58 28.01
C ASP A 108 -0.94 6.12 27.85
N PRO A 109 0.25 5.75 28.37
CA PRO A 109 0.79 4.40 28.23
C PRO A 109 -0.10 3.34 28.88
N LYS A 110 -0.96 3.70 29.85
CA LYS A 110 -1.92 2.78 30.47
C LYS A 110 -3.09 2.39 29.57
N THR A 111 -3.35 3.16 28.51
CA THR A 111 -4.45 2.91 27.55
C THR A 111 -3.95 2.77 26.11
N THR A 112 -2.63 2.68 25.93
CA THR A 112 -1.96 2.61 24.64
C THR A 112 -1.19 1.31 24.49
N LEU A 113 -1.39 0.63 23.36
CA LEU A 113 -0.60 -0.52 22.96
C LEU A 113 0.31 -0.16 21.78
N PHE A 114 1.60 -0.39 21.93
CA PHE A 114 2.62 -0.11 20.93
C PHE A 114 2.99 -1.38 20.17
N ILE A 115 2.81 -1.36 18.85
CA ILE A 115 3.21 -2.43 17.95
C ILE A 115 4.57 -2.07 17.36
N ILE A 116 5.61 -2.83 17.71
CA ILE A 116 6.96 -2.66 17.14
C ILE A 116 7.14 -3.63 15.98
N ALA A 117 7.13 -3.10 14.76
CA ALA A 117 7.12 -3.88 13.54
C ALA A 117 8.44 -3.76 12.77
N SER A 118 9.19 -4.87 12.68
CA SER A 118 10.44 -4.93 11.94
C SER A 118 10.76 -6.37 11.56
N LYS A 119 10.65 -6.72 10.27
CA LYS A 119 10.97 -8.07 9.76
C LYS A 119 12.33 -8.59 10.24
N SER A 120 13.39 -7.79 10.07
CA SER A 120 14.76 -8.15 10.48
C SER A 120 15.00 -8.15 12.00
N GLY A 121 14.04 -7.65 12.77
CA GLY A 121 14.18 -7.32 14.19
C GLY A 121 15.28 -6.30 14.54
N THR A 122 15.88 -5.61 13.56
CA THR A 122 17.06 -4.74 13.76
C THR A 122 17.02 -3.42 13.00
N THR A 123 15.86 -3.05 12.45
CA THR A 123 15.68 -1.78 11.75
C THR A 123 16.00 -0.62 12.70
N ILE A 124 17.01 0.18 12.34
CA ILE A 124 17.66 1.14 13.25
C ILE A 124 16.63 2.13 13.80
N GLU A 125 15.79 2.66 12.92
CA GLU A 125 14.76 3.63 13.20
C GLU A 125 13.72 3.06 14.18
N VAL A 126 13.20 1.85 13.89
CA VAL A 126 12.19 1.18 14.72
C VAL A 126 12.72 0.90 16.12
N ILE A 127 13.94 0.36 16.25
CA ILE A 127 14.55 0.07 17.54
C ILE A 127 14.89 1.35 18.31
N SER A 128 15.26 2.43 17.62
CA SER A 128 15.52 3.73 18.26
C SER A 128 14.23 4.33 18.81
N LEU A 129 13.14 4.29 18.03
CA LEU A 129 11.83 4.76 18.46
C LEU A 129 11.28 3.91 19.61
N PHE A 130 11.42 2.58 19.57
CA PHE A 130 11.04 1.71 20.68
C PHE A 130 11.71 2.12 22.00
N LYS A 131 13.02 2.38 21.98
CA LYS A 131 13.76 2.86 23.17
C LYS A 131 13.30 4.25 23.61
N LEU A 132 12.98 5.15 22.69
CA LEU A 132 12.47 6.48 23.00
C LEU A 132 11.08 6.42 23.64
N ILE A 133 10.21 5.52 23.19
CA ILE A 133 8.88 5.30 23.81
C ILE A 133 9.06 4.84 25.25
N MET A 134 9.94 3.87 25.48
CA MET A 134 10.27 3.42 26.85
C MET A 134 10.76 4.58 27.71
N ALA A 135 11.68 5.40 27.20
CA ALA A 135 12.23 6.53 27.95
C ALA A 135 11.19 7.63 28.20
N HIS A 136 10.33 7.94 27.22
CA HIS A 136 9.33 8.98 27.32
C HIS A 136 8.27 8.67 28.40
N PHE A 137 7.86 7.41 28.51
CA PHE A 137 6.87 6.96 29.48
C PHE A 137 7.46 6.31 30.75
N ASP A 138 8.79 6.36 30.92
CA ASP A 138 9.54 5.73 32.03
C ASP A 138 9.19 4.24 32.24
N LEU A 139 9.06 3.50 31.12
CA LEU A 139 8.66 2.09 31.14
C LEU A 139 9.84 1.18 31.49
N GLN A 140 9.64 0.41 32.56
CA GLN A 140 10.62 -0.56 33.05
C GLN A 140 10.49 -1.91 32.33
N LYS A 141 11.60 -2.64 32.20
CA LYS A 141 11.66 -3.87 31.38
C LYS A 141 10.72 -4.97 31.87
N GLU A 142 10.44 -5.00 33.16
CA GLU A 142 9.72 -6.07 33.85
C GLU A 142 8.25 -6.18 33.41
N ASN A 143 7.66 -5.10 32.87
CA ASN A 143 6.22 -5.03 32.54
C ASN A 143 5.94 -4.65 31.08
N LEU A 144 6.93 -4.69 30.18
CA LEU A 144 6.75 -4.25 28.79
C LEU A 144 5.71 -5.07 28.01
N HIS A 145 5.45 -6.32 28.42
CA HIS A 145 4.41 -7.17 27.82
C HIS A 145 2.99 -6.60 27.93
N GLU A 146 2.75 -5.65 28.84
CA GLU A 146 1.47 -4.95 28.94
C GLU A 146 1.32 -3.83 27.90
N ASN A 147 2.43 -3.19 27.52
CA ASN A 147 2.43 -2.03 26.64
C ASN A 147 2.81 -2.37 25.20
N PHE A 148 3.48 -3.49 24.94
CA PHE A 148 4.07 -3.79 23.65
C PHE A 148 3.58 -5.11 23.03
N VAL A 149 3.53 -5.11 21.69
CA VAL A 149 3.41 -6.28 20.82
C VAL A 149 4.48 -6.17 19.74
N PHE A 150 5.10 -7.28 19.36
CA PHE A 150 6.08 -7.30 18.29
C PHE A 150 5.54 -7.97 17.03
N ILE A 151 5.88 -7.43 15.86
CA ILE A 151 5.65 -8.08 14.56
C ILE A 151 6.99 -8.22 13.85
N THR A 152 7.43 -9.46 13.62
CA THR A 152 8.80 -9.75 13.17
C THR A 152 8.91 -11.14 12.53
N ASP A 153 10.08 -11.49 11.96
CA ASP A 153 10.35 -12.86 11.54
C ASP A 153 10.57 -13.79 12.74
N PHE A 154 10.16 -15.04 12.60
CA PHE A 154 10.52 -16.12 13.51
C PHE A 154 12.07 -16.23 13.61
N ASP A 155 12.57 -16.40 14.83
CA ASP A 155 14.00 -16.40 15.21
C ASP A 155 14.79 -15.08 15.03
N SER A 156 14.12 -13.99 14.64
CA SER A 156 14.76 -12.67 14.58
C SER A 156 15.24 -12.18 15.96
N LYS A 157 16.09 -11.16 15.99
CA LYS A 157 16.55 -10.58 17.27
C LYS A 157 15.40 -9.99 18.08
N LEU A 158 14.39 -9.44 17.42
CA LEU A 158 13.20 -8.89 18.07
C LEU A 158 12.30 -10.00 18.62
N HIS A 159 12.23 -11.15 17.94
CA HIS A 159 11.53 -12.34 18.48
C HIS A 159 12.20 -12.84 19.76
N LYS A 160 13.53 -13.00 19.75
CA LYS A 160 14.28 -13.43 20.94
C LYS A 160 14.11 -12.49 22.13
N LEU A 161 14.09 -11.18 21.86
CA LEU A 161 13.79 -10.18 22.88
C LEU A 161 12.35 -10.30 23.38
N GLY A 162 11.41 -10.59 22.47
CA GLY A 162 10.02 -10.86 22.83
C GLY A 162 9.88 -12.04 23.79
N ASP A 163 10.57 -13.15 23.51
CA ASP A 163 10.62 -14.32 24.40
C ASP A 163 11.22 -13.97 25.77
N GLU A 164 12.33 -13.23 25.79
CA GLU A 164 13.01 -12.81 27.03
C GLU A 164 12.10 -11.93 27.91
N LEU A 165 11.32 -11.04 27.30
CA LEU A 165 10.49 -10.05 27.99
C LEU A 165 9.01 -10.47 28.09
N ASN A 166 8.68 -11.68 27.66
CA ASN A 166 7.31 -12.21 27.58
C ASN A 166 6.35 -11.32 26.76
N ILE A 167 6.87 -10.64 25.72
CA ILE A 167 6.09 -9.79 24.82
C ILE A 167 5.48 -10.65 23.71
N LYS A 168 4.18 -10.51 23.47
CA LYS A 168 3.48 -11.21 22.39
C LYS A 168 4.10 -10.87 21.04
N CYS A 169 4.51 -11.90 20.30
CA CYS A 169 5.00 -11.78 18.93
C CYS A 169 3.98 -12.33 17.93
N PHE A 170 3.76 -11.60 16.83
CA PHE A 170 3.12 -12.08 15.62
C PHE A 170 4.16 -12.18 14.50
N PHE A 171 3.99 -13.15 13.60
CA PHE A 171 5.04 -13.51 12.66
C PHE A 171 4.73 -13.09 11.22
N ILE A 172 5.75 -12.57 10.56
CA ILE A 172 5.78 -12.39 9.11
C ILE A 172 6.37 -13.68 8.50
N PRO A 173 5.78 -14.25 7.44
CA PRO A 173 6.39 -15.39 6.77
C PRO A 173 7.77 -15.02 6.20
N LYS A 174 8.78 -15.89 6.40
CA LYS A 174 10.18 -15.61 6.00
C LYS A 174 10.31 -15.29 4.50
N ASN A 175 9.51 -15.93 3.66
CA ASN A 175 9.43 -15.76 2.22
C ASN A 175 8.56 -14.57 1.75
N VAL A 176 8.08 -13.70 2.65
CA VAL A 176 7.32 -12.48 2.31
C VAL A 176 8.17 -11.24 2.53
N GLY A 177 8.52 -10.53 1.45
CA GLY A 177 9.23 -9.25 1.55
C GLY A 177 8.37 -8.16 2.19
N GLY A 178 8.99 -7.17 2.86
CA GLY A 178 8.26 -6.14 3.61
C GLY A 178 7.23 -5.37 2.76
N ARG A 179 7.59 -4.96 1.54
CA ARG A 179 6.68 -4.23 0.63
C ARG A 179 5.49 -5.06 0.10
N PHE A 180 5.53 -6.38 0.27
CA PHE A 180 4.46 -7.34 -0.05
C PHE A 180 3.80 -7.93 1.22
N SER A 181 4.03 -7.32 2.39
CA SER A 181 3.62 -7.88 3.68
C SER A 181 2.31 -7.32 4.21
N VAL A 182 1.63 -6.44 3.47
CA VAL A 182 0.42 -5.77 3.96
C VAL A 182 -0.71 -6.74 4.31
N LEU A 183 -0.84 -7.85 3.58
CA LEU A 183 -1.84 -8.88 3.87
C LEU A 183 -1.37 -9.93 4.90
N SER A 184 -0.17 -9.77 5.48
CA SER A 184 0.35 -10.61 6.56
C SER A 184 0.06 -9.99 7.94
N ALA A 185 0.75 -10.47 9.00
CA ALA A 185 0.67 -9.89 10.33
C ALA A 185 0.83 -8.36 10.36
N ILE A 186 1.67 -7.80 9.48
CA ILE A 186 1.90 -6.34 9.40
C ILE A 186 0.60 -5.55 9.21
N GLY A 187 -0.30 -5.95 8.32
CA GLY A 187 -1.59 -5.27 8.17
C GLY A 187 -2.70 -5.90 9.00
N ILE A 188 -2.77 -7.23 9.03
CA ILE A 188 -3.90 -7.93 9.65
C ILE A 188 -3.96 -7.66 11.16
N VAL A 189 -2.84 -7.64 11.88
CA VAL A 189 -2.83 -7.44 13.33
C VAL A 189 -3.30 -6.03 13.72
N PRO A 190 -2.63 -4.93 13.30
CA PRO A 190 -3.04 -3.58 13.70
C PRO A 190 -4.46 -3.23 13.25
N LEU A 191 -4.86 -3.63 12.04
CA LEU A 191 -6.21 -3.36 11.53
C LEU A 191 -7.26 -4.13 12.33
N THR A 192 -7.00 -5.40 12.69
CA THR A 192 -7.91 -6.18 13.52
C THR A 192 -8.04 -5.58 14.92
N PHE A 193 -6.95 -5.09 15.52
CA PHE A 193 -7.01 -4.42 16.84
C PHE A 193 -7.90 -3.17 16.83
N CYS A 194 -7.94 -2.46 15.70
CA CYS A 194 -8.72 -1.23 15.53
C CYS A 194 -10.14 -1.47 14.99
N GLY A 195 -10.55 -2.74 14.86
CA GLY A 195 -11.91 -3.13 14.46
C GLY A 195 -12.20 -3.11 12.96
N TYR A 196 -11.17 -2.96 12.10
CA TYR A 196 -11.37 -3.05 10.65
C TYR A 196 -11.77 -4.48 10.24
N ASP A 197 -12.57 -4.62 9.17
CA ASP A 197 -12.96 -5.93 8.64
C ASP A 197 -11.83 -6.57 7.81
N THR A 198 -10.83 -7.10 8.53
CA THR A 198 -9.68 -7.79 7.93
C THR A 198 -10.05 -9.12 7.27
N LYS A 199 -11.21 -9.68 7.59
CA LYS A 199 -11.73 -10.86 6.89
C LYS A 199 -12.18 -10.49 5.49
N ALA A 200 -13.02 -9.46 5.37
CA ALA A 200 -13.43 -8.94 4.06
C ALA A 200 -12.22 -8.49 3.22
N LEU A 201 -11.20 -7.89 3.86
CA LEU A 201 -9.93 -7.56 3.21
C LEU A 201 -9.27 -8.77 2.55
N LEU A 202 -9.08 -9.86 3.29
CA LEU A 202 -8.47 -11.09 2.75
C LEU A 202 -9.37 -11.76 1.70
N GLU A 203 -10.70 -11.72 1.88
CA GLU A 203 -11.66 -12.24 0.88
C GLU A 203 -11.59 -11.46 -0.44
N GLY A 204 -11.40 -10.15 -0.37
CA GLY A 204 -11.19 -9.29 -1.53
C GLY A 204 -9.90 -9.60 -2.28
N ALA A 205 -8.80 -9.77 -1.54
CA ALA A 205 -7.54 -10.21 -2.11
C ALA A 205 -7.65 -11.61 -2.74
N LYS A 206 -8.36 -12.54 -2.07
CA LYS A 206 -8.64 -13.88 -2.61
C LYS A 206 -9.45 -13.83 -3.89
N ALA A 207 -10.38 -12.89 -4.03
CA ALA A 207 -11.11 -12.71 -5.27
C ALA A 207 -10.20 -12.31 -6.45
N CYS A 208 -9.22 -11.43 -6.20
CA CYS A 208 -8.22 -11.09 -7.21
C CYS A 208 -7.32 -12.29 -7.55
N TYR A 209 -6.91 -13.07 -6.55
CA TYR A 209 -6.22 -14.35 -6.74
C TYR A 209 -7.01 -15.28 -7.67
N VAL A 210 -8.30 -15.50 -7.39
CA VAL A 210 -9.17 -16.37 -8.18
C VAL A 210 -9.31 -15.87 -9.62
N ASP A 211 -9.51 -14.57 -9.81
CA ASP A 211 -9.63 -13.98 -11.14
C ASP A 211 -8.35 -14.22 -11.97
N PHE A 212 -7.18 -14.03 -11.37
CA PHE A 212 -5.90 -14.18 -12.06
C PHE A 212 -5.53 -15.66 -12.31
N PHE A 213 -5.52 -16.49 -11.27
CA PHE A 213 -4.97 -17.85 -11.34
C PHE A 213 -5.98 -18.89 -11.84
N GLU A 214 -7.24 -18.80 -11.40
CA GLU A 214 -8.25 -19.82 -11.68
C GLU A 214 -9.06 -19.47 -12.94
N LYS A 215 -9.56 -18.23 -13.01
CA LYS A 215 -10.33 -17.75 -14.18
C LYS A 215 -9.44 -17.29 -15.32
N LYS A 216 -8.13 -17.12 -15.08
CA LYS A 216 -7.12 -16.76 -16.09
C LYS A 216 -7.43 -15.41 -16.76
N CYS A 217 -7.97 -14.46 -16.00
CA CYS A 217 -8.12 -13.09 -16.44
C CYS A 217 -6.74 -12.48 -16.75
N ASP A 218 -6.54 -12.02 -17.99
CA ASP A 218 -5.23 -11.62 -18.48
C ASP A 218 -4.96 -10.12 -18.41
N GLN A 219 -5.91 -9.30 -17.91
CA GLN A 219 -5.77 -7.84 -17.91
C GLN A 219 -4.49 -7.35 -17.21
N ILE A 220 -4.14 -7.94 -16.05
CA ILE A 220 -2.89 -7.62 -15.33
C ILE A 220 -1.67 -7.92 -16.20
N LEU A 221 -1.66 -9.05 -16.90
CA LEU A 221 -0.55 -9.44 -17.79
C LEU A 221 -0.46 -8.52 -19.01
N GLN A 222 -1.59 -8.18 -19.62
CA GLN A 222 -1.64 -7.26 -20.76
C GLN A 222 -1.09 -5.87 -20.37
N LYS A 223 -1.50 -5.37 -19.20
CA LYS A 223 -1.00 -4.11 -18.66
C LYS A 223 0.50 -4.17 -18.36
N ALA A 224 0.94 -5.18 -17.61
CA ALA A 224 2.36 -5.36 -17.27
C ALA A 224 3.24 -5.46 -18.52
N TYR A 225 2.79 -6.24 -19.52
CA TYR A 225 3.52 -6.41 -20.77
C TYR A 225 3.66 -5.09 -21.52
N HIS A 226 2.55 -4.36 -21.67
CA HIS A 226 2.58 -3.05 -22.33
C HIS A 226 3.53 -2.09 -21.62
N TYR A 227 3.44 -2.01 -20.29
CA TYR A 227 4.25 -1.08 -19.49
C TYR A 227 5.75 -1.44 -19.55
N CYS A 228 6.10 -2.72 -19.46
CA CYS A 228 7.50 -3.16 -19.46
C CYS A 228 8.16 -3.14 -20.84
N THR A 229 7.38 -3.23 -21.91
CA THR A 229 7.91 -3.28 -23.30
C THR A 229 7.71 -1.98 -24.07
N HIS A 230 7.06 -0.98 -23.47
CA HIS A 230 6.88 0.32 -24.09
C HIS A 230 8.23 0.97 -24.42
N LYS A 231 8.43 1.37 -25.68
CA LYS A 231 9.75 1.79 -26.18
C LYS A 231 10.32 3.04 -25.49
N SER A 232 9.44 3.92 -25.01
CA SER A 232 9.81 5.23 -24.47
C SER A 232 9.19 5.55 -23.11
N ALA A 233 8.23 4.74 -22.63
CA ALA A 233 7.47 5.11 -21.44
C ALA A 233 8.09 4.46 -20.19
N HIS A 234 9.04 5.16 -19.61
CA HIS A 234 9.81 4.69 -18.46
C HIS A 234 9.27 5.22 -17.13
N ILE A 235 8.25 6.08 -17.17
CA ILE A 235 7.55 6.62 -16.01
C ILE A 235 6.14 6.01 -15.99
N ASN A 236 5.71 5.53 -14.83
CA ASN A 236 4.36 5.00 -14.64
C ASN A 236 3.64 5.92 -13.67
N VAL A 237 2.62 6.62 -14.18
CA VAL A 237 1.82 7.56 -13.40
C VAL A 237 0.57 6.84 -12.91
N LEU A 238 0.37 6.82 -11.59
CA LEU A 238 -0.91 6.48 -10.97
C LEU A 238 -1.63 7.78 -10.61
N PHE A 239 -2.72 8.10 -11.33
CA PHE A 239 -3.50 9.31 -11.12
C PHE A 239 -4.82 8.98 -10.41
N SER A 240 -4.80 9.08 -9.09
CA SER A 240 -5.90 8.62 -8.22
C SER A 240 -6.87 9.75 -7.89
N TYR A 241 -8.15 9.58 -8.21
CA TYR A 241 -9.19 10.59 -8.01
C TYR A 241 -9.86 10.39 -6.67
N GLY A 242 -9.45 11.20 -5.69
CA GLY A 242 -9.91 11.15 -4.31
C GLY A 242 -8.76 11.22 -3.30
N ASP A 243 -8.94 12.02 -2.25
CA ASP A 243 -7.92 12.22 -1.22
C ASP A 243 -7.62 10.96 -0.38
N ALA A 244 -8.58 10.03 -0.30
CA ALA A 244 -8.44 8.74 0.39
C ALA A 244 -7.29 7.88 -0.19
N PHE A 245 -6.87 8.15 -1.43
CA PHE A 245 -5.79 7.42 -2.09
C PHE A 245 -4.38 7.89 -1.71
N LYS A 246 -4.19 8.90 -0.87
CA LYS A 246 -2.84 9.44 -0.55
C LYS A 246 -1.92 8.36 0.02
N GLY A 247 -2.32 7.66 1.08
CA GLY A 247 -1.55 6.57 1.67
C GLY A 247 -1.36 5.40 0.70
N PHE A 248 -2.39 5.08 -0.10
CA PHE A 248 -2.29 4.06 -1.15
C PHE A 248 -1.24 4.41 -2.22
N ASN A 249 -1.21 5.67 -2.64
CA ASN A 249 -0.24 6.19 -3.60
C ASN A 249 1.19 6.09 -3.08
N GLU A 250 1.42 6.35 -1.79
CA GLU A 250 2.73 6.14 -1.14
C GLU A 250 3.13 4.65 -1.14
N TRP A 251 2.20 3.76 -0.80
CA TRP A 251 2.42 2.31 -0.83
C TRP A 251 2.74 1.81 -2.24
N TYR A 252 1.98 2.25 -3.24
CA TYR A 252 2.21 1.94 -4.66
C TYR A 252 3.61 2.37 -5.10
N ILE A 253 4.05 3.58 -4.75
CA ILE A 253 5.39 4.08 -5.08
C ILE A 253 6.45 3.14 -4.51
N GLN A 254 6.34 2.77 -3.23
CA GLN A 254 7.30 1.85 -2.62
C GLN A 254 7.31 0.50 -3.33
N LEU A 255 6.12 -0.08 -3.56
CA LEU A 255 5.97 -1.38 -4.18
C LEU A 255 6.65 -1.42 -5.56
N ILE A 256 6.37 -0.44 -6.42
CA ILE A 256 6.93 -0.40 -7.78
C ILE A 256 8.40 -0.02 -7.78
N ALA A 257 8.80 1.04 -7.08
CA ALA A 257 10.16 1.56 -7.13
C ALA A 257 11.19 0.56 -6.60
N GLU A 258 10.94 -0.02 -5.42
CA GLU A 258 11.88 -0.97 -4.82
C GLU A 258 11.88 -2.32 -5.55
N SER A 259 10.76 -2.74 -6.14
CA SER A 259 10.68 -4.03 -6.82
C SER A 259 11.29 -4.00 -8.21
N LEU A 260 11.01 -2.95 -8.98
CA LEU A 260 11.39 -2.88 -10.40
C LEU A 260 12.71 -2.14 -10.64
N GLY A 261 13.12 -1.27 -9.71
CA GLY A 261 14.38 -0.52 -9.78
C GLY A 261 15.60 -1.38 -9.47
N LYS A 262 16.14 -2.10 -10.46
CA LYS A 262 17.19 -3.10 -10.26
C LYS A 262 18.43 -2.89 -11.13
N LYS A 263 19.56 -3.38 -10.62
CA LYS A 263 20.82 -3.47 -11.35
C LYS A 263 21.03 -4.92 -11.80
N GLN A 264 21.16 -5.14 -13.10
CA GLN A 264 21.46 -6.44 -13.69
C GLN A 264 22.76 -6.35 -14.48
N GLY A 265 23.85 -6.88 -13.94
CA GLY A 265 25.19 -6.61 -14.45
C GLY A 265 25.50 -5.11 -14.43
N PHE A 266 25.72 -4.50 -15.59
CA PHE A 266 25.93 -3.05 -15.73
C PHE A 266 24.64 -2.27 -16.06
N LYS A 267 23.54 -2.96 -16.39
CA LYS A 267 22.27 -2.32 -16.76
C LYS A 267 21.52 -1.88 -15.52
N ARG A 268 20.82 -0.75 -15.64
CA ARG A 268 19.84 -0.26 -14.68
C ARG A 268 18.47 -0.36 -15.33
N ILE A 269 17.59 -1.09 -14.69
CA ILE A 269 16.24 -1.39 -15.16
C ILE A 269 15.27 -0.81 -14.12
N GLY A 270 14.15 -0.28 -14.58
CA GLY A 270 13.10 0.21 -13.70
C GLY A 270 12.08 1.04 -14.43
N LEU A 271 10.92 1.15 -13.81
CA LEU A 271 9.85 2.05 -14.20
C LEU A 271 9.70 3.03 -13.04
N THR A 272 9.88 4.32 -13.28
CA THR A 272 9.80 5.33 -12.22
C THR A 272 8.33 5.55 -11.86
N PRO A 273 7.86 5.17 -10.67
CA PRO A 273 6.48 5.42 -10.29
C PRO A 273 6.31 6.89 -9.89
N ILE A 274 5.24 7.49 -10.37
CA ILE A 274 4.74 8.79 -9.90
C ILE A 274 3.30 8.59 -9.50
N ALA A 275 2.89 9.10 -8.34
CA ALA A 275 1.52 9.03 -7.90
C ALA A 275 0.96 10.43 -7.67
N LEU A 276 -0.24 10.68 -8.20
CA LEU A 276 -0.91 11.98 -8.24
C LEU A 276 -2.32 11.86 -7.66
N ILE A 277 -2.86 12.99 -7.20
CA ILE A 277 -4.23 13.10 -6.70
C ILE A 277 -5.07 13.97 -7.63
N GLY A 278 -6.08 13.37 -8.25
CA GLY A 278 -7.08 14.05 -9.05
C GLY A 278 -8.22 14.58 -8.17
N ALA A 279 -8.85 15.70 -8.52
CA ALA A 279 -8.54 16.58 -9.66
C ALA A 279 -7.42 17.61 -9.36
N ARG A 280 -6.90 17.68 -8.13
CA ARG A 280 -5.92 18.68 -7.71
C ARG A 280 -4.71 18.77 -8.64
N ASP A 281 -4.11 17.63 -8.99
CA ASP A 281 -2.88 17.59 -9.78
C ASP A 281 -3.11 17.76 -11.29
N GLN A 282 -4.37 18.00 -11.71
CA GLN A 282 -4.67 18.61 -13.01
C GLN A 282 -4.10 20.03 -13.10
N HIS A 283 -3.97 20.70 -11.95
CA HIS A 283 -3.46 22.06 -11.83
C HIS A 283 -1.97 22.11 -11.42
N SER A 284 -1.25 21.00 -11.56
CA SER A 284 0.19 20.92 -11.28
C SER A 284 0.91 20.09 -12.34
N PHE A 285 0.83 18.76 -12.24
CA PHE A 285 1.64 17.84 -13.02
C PHE A 285 1.03 17.51 -14.39
N LEU A 286 -0.30 17.66 -14.56
CA LEU A 286 -0.97 17.31 -15.82
C LEU A 286 -0.40 18.04 -17.04
N GLN A 287 -0.01 19.31 -16.93
CA GLN A 287 0.62 20.05 -18.04
C GLN A 287 1.87 19.34 -18.58
N LEU A 288 2.68 18.74 -17.68
CA LEU A 288 3.85 17.96 -18.07
C LEU A 288 3.47 16.61 -18.70
N ILE A 289 2.32 16.04 -18.36
CA ILE A 289 1.82 14.82 -18.99
C ILE A 289 1.30 15.12 -20.40
N MET A 290 0.55 16.22 -20.56
CA MET A 290 -0.04 16.65 -21.83
C MET A 290 1.03 17.04 -22.86
N ASP A 291 1.85 18.05 -22.54
CA ASP A 291 2.70 18.72 -23.53
C ASP A 291 4.20 18.44 -23.33
N GLY A 292 4.55 17.70 -22.28
CA GLY A 292 5.92 17.31 -22.02
C GLY A 292 6.38 16.09 -22.84
N PRO A 293 7.54 15.52 -22.52
CA PRO A 293 8.00 14.29 -23.14
C PRO A 293 6.97 13.16 -22.99
N LYS A 294 6.70 12.44 -24.09
CA LYS A 294 5.79 11.28 -24.15
C LYS A 294 6.49 10.01 -23.63
N ASP A 295 6.96 10.09 -22.38
CA ASP A 295 7.72 9.08 -21.65
C ASP A 295 6.94 8.46 -20.46
N LYS A 296 5.62 8.61 -20.46
CA LYS A 296 4.72 8.19 -19.37
C LYS A 296 3.65 7.22 -19.85
N THR A 297 3.36 6.21 -19.04
CA THR A 297 2.05 5.54 -19.02
C THR A 297 1.23 6.13 -17.87
N VAL A 298 -0.10 6.14 -18.00
CA VAL A 298 -1.00 6.71 -16.99
C VAL A 298 -2.13 5.75 -16.66
N THR A 299 -2.19 5.30 -15.42
CA THR A 299 -3.35 4.62 -14.84
C THR A 299 -4.19 5.63 -14.09
N PHE A 300 -5.45 5.81 -14.50
CA PHE A 300 -6.46 6.51 -13.70
C PHE A 300 -7.05 5.55 -12.67
N LEU A 301 -7.22 6.00 -11.44
CA LEU A 301 -7.86 5.23 -10.37
C LEU A 301 -9.04 6.02 -9.81
N LYS A 302 -10.25 5.48 -9.89
CA LYS A 302 -11.48 6.16 -9.44
C LYS A 302 -12.45 5.22 -8.73
N ILE A 303 -13.47 5.79 -8.09
CA ILE A 303 -14.48 5.06 -7.30
C ILE A 303 -15.85 5.32 -7.91
N LYS A 304 -16.65 4.28 -8.09
CA LYS A 304 -17.99 4.39 -8.67
C LYS A 304 -19.03 4.88 -7.67
N ASP A 305 -19.01 4.36 -6.45
CA ASP A 305 -19.98 4.71 -5.41
C ASP A 305 -19.90 6.20 -5.02
N SER A 306 -21.03 6.90 -5.19
CA SER A 306 -21.24 8.31 -4.86
C SER A 306 -22.29 8.53 -3.77
N GLN A 307 -22.82 7.47 -3.14
CA GLN A 307 -24.04 7.55 -2.31
C GLN A 307 -23.92 8.48 -1.11
N LYS A 308 -22.72 8.65 -0.53
CA LYS A 308 -22.49 9.53 0.62
C LYS A 308 -22.16 10.98 0.23
N SER A 309 -22.05 11.28 -1.06
CA SER A 309 -21.59 12.57 -1.55
C SER A 309 -22.74 13.57 -1.66
N PRO A 310 -22.56 14.83 -1.22
CA PRO A 310 -23.58 15.86 -1.36
C PRO A 310 -23.71 16.33 -2.81
N ASN A 311 -24.88 16.86 -3.14
CA ASN A 311 -25.08 17.60 -4.39
C ASN A 311 -24.67 19.07 -4.20
N ILE A 312 -24.10 19.66 -5.25
CA ILE A 312 -23.80 21.09 -5.30
C ILE A 312 -25.13 21.85 -5.22
N PRO A 313 -25.29 22.83 -4.30
CA PRO A 313 -26.55 23.51 -4.12
C PRO A 313 -26.91 24.35 -5.34
N ASN A 314 -28.19 24.43 -5.66
CA ASN A 314 -28.69 25.28 -6.74
C ASN A 314 -28.74 26.75 -6.30
N ILE A 315 -27.58 27.40 -6.30
CA ILE A 315 -27.39 28.81 -5.94
C ILE A 315 -26.66 29.48 -7.10
N SER A 316 -27.21 30.60 -7.58
CA SER A 316 -26.58 31.42 -8.63
C SER A 316 -26.07 32.73 -8.04
N PHE A 317 -24.87 33.15 -8.44
CA PHE A 317 -24.27 34.42 -8.05
C PHE A 317 -24.13 35.35 -9.26
N ASN A 318 -24.38 36.65 -9.06
CA ASN A 318 -24.10 37.65 -10.08
C ASN A 318 -22.62 37.58 -10.49
N HIS A 319 -22.35 37.54 -11.79
CA HIS A 319 -21.04 37.38 -12.44
C HIS A 319 -20.48 35.94 -12.52
N LEU A 320 -21.15 34.94 -11.94
CA LEU A 320 -20.73 33.53 -11.99
C LEU A 320 -21.79 32.61 -12.63
N GLN A 321 -22.77 33.16 -13.33
CA GLN A 321 -23.88 32.37 -13.91
C GLN A 321 -23.40 31.31 -14.92
N ASN A 322 -22.23 31.51 -15.53
CA ASN A 322 -21.59 30.53 -16.41
C ASN A 322 -21.00 29.33 -15.65
N CYS A 323 -20.95 29.35 -14.32
CA CYS A 323 -20.53 28.24 -13.47
C CYS A 323 -21.72 27.37 -13.00
N ASP A 324 -22.96 27.83 -13.20
CA ASP A 324 -24.17 27.15 -12.71
C ASP A 324 -24.39 25.77 -13.37
N PHE A 325 -23.61 25.39 -14.39
CA PHE A 325 -23.67 24.05 -15.00
C PHE A 325 -23.30 22.91 -14.04
N THR A 326 -22.64 23.21 -12.92
CA THR A 326 -22.37 22.23 -11.86
C THR A 326 -23.47 22.17 -10.81
N ASN A 327 -24.48 23.05 -10.86
CA ASN A 327 -25.56 23.03 -9.87
C ASN A 327 -26.31 21.71 -9.94
N GLU A 328 -26.68 21.19 -8.77
CA GLU A 328 -27.37 19.90 -8.58
C GLU A 328 -26.56 18.67 -8.99
N VAL A 329 -25.34 18.84 -9.54
CA VAL A 329 -24.41 17.75 -9.80
C VAL A 329 -23.90 17.21 -8.46
N ASN A 330 -23.88 15.89 -8.33
CA ASN A 330 -23.25 15.23 -7.20
C ASN A 330 -21.74 15.51 -7.19
N LEU A 331 -21.18 15.91 -6.05
CA LEU A 331 -19.77 16.32 -5.98
C LEU A 331 -18.81 15.19 -6.37
N HIS A 332 -19.17 13.93 -6.09
CA HIS A 332 -18.35 12.78 -6.45
C HIS A 332 -18.46 12.47 -7.94
N ASP A 333 -19.65 12.60 -8.51
CA ASP A 333 -19.84 12.46 -9.95
C ASP A 333 -19.10 13.56 -10.73
N LEU A 334 -19.01 14.77 -10.20
CA LEU A 334 -18.16 15.83 -10.76
C LEU A 334 -16.69 15.43 -10.78
N LEU A 335 -16.17 14.86 -9.67
CA LEU A 335 -14.79 14.37 -9.60
C LEU A 335 -14.53 13.24 -10.62
N ASN A 336 -15.48 12.31 -10.77
CA ASN A 336 -15.40 11.24 -11.76
C ASN A 336 -15.47 11.79 -13.20
N ALA A 337 -16.31 12.80 -13.47
CA ALA A 337 -16.37 13.46 -14.76
C ALA A 337 -15.05 14.18 -15.10
N GLN A 338 -14.40 14.80 -14.11
CA GLN A 338 -13.05 15.39 -14.26
C GLN A 338 -12.00 14.32 -14.57
N CYS A 339 -12.09 13.14 -13.94
CA CYS A 339 -11.27 11.97 -14.25
C CYS A 339 -11.43 11.55 -15.72
N ASP A 340 -12.66 11.33 -16.13
CA ASP A 340 -12.99 10.86 -17.48
C ASP A 340 -12.61 11.88 -18.56
N ALA A 341 -12.84 13.17 -18.31
CA ALA A 341 -12.43 14.24 -19.21
C ALA A 341 -10.90 14.29 -19.41
N THR A 342 -10.14 14.21 -18.31
CA THR A 342 -8.67 14.20 -18.36
C THR A 342 -8.15 12.95 -19.05
N MET A 343 -8.72 11.79 -18.74
CA MET A 343 -8.39 10.52 -19.37
C MET A 343 -8.59 10.58 -20.89
N HIS A 344 -9.75 11.06 -21.36
CA HIS A 344 -10.02 11.20 -22.79
C HIS A 344 -9.06 12.19 -23.48
N ALA A 345 -8.68 13.28 -22.81
CA ALA A 345 -7.69 14.22 -23.34
C ALA A 345 -6.32 13.54 -23.55
N LEU A 346 -5.85 12.73 -22.58
CA LEU A 346 -4.59 11.98 -22.73
C LEU A 346 -4.65 10.91 -23.81
N ILE A 347 -5.80 10.24 -23.98
CA ILE A 347 -6.02 9.28 -25.06
C ILE A 347 -5.94 9.99 -26.42
N ALA A 348 -6.57 11.17 -26.56
CA ALA A 348 -6.49 11.97 -27.78
C ALA A 348 -5.05 12.40 -28.12
N GLU A 349 -4.23 12.62 -27.10
CA GLU A 349 -2.80 12.87 -27.22
C GLU A 349 -1.95 11.61 -27.47
N ASN A 350 -2.58 10.45 -27.68
CA ASN A 350 -1.92 9.17 -27.92
C ASN A 350 -1.00 8.72 -26.77
N LEU A 351 -1.31 9.08 -25.52
CA LEU A 351 -0.65 8.49 -24.37
C LEU A 351 -1.21 7.10 -24.07
N SER A 352 -0.37 6.26 -23.48
CA SER A 352 -0.78 4.93 -23.00
C SER A 352 -1.56 5.07 -21.70
N VAL A 353 -2.86 4.82 -21.78
CA VAL A 353 -3.81 5.04 -20.67
C VAL A 353 -4.57 3.77 -20.33
N ASP A 354 -4.78 3.53 -19.04
CA ASP A 354 -5.79 2.61 -18.52
C ASP A 354 -6.55 3.25 -17.35
N VAL A 355 -7.73 2.72 -17.03
CA VAL A 355 -8.51 3.12 -15.86
C VAL A 355 -8.84 1.92 -15.00
N ILE A 356 -8.69 2.08 -13.69
CA ILE A 356 -9.16 1.17 -12.66
C ILE A 356 -10.31 1.86 -11.95
N GLU A 357 -11.49 1.25 -12.00
CA GLU A 357 -12.68 1.70 -11.30
C GLU A 357 -12.99 0.71 -10.16
N LEU A 358 -12.94 1.19 -8.92
CA LEU A 358 -13.41 0.48 -7.75
C LEU A 358 -14.91 0.71 -7.57
N GLU A 359 -15.67 -0.33 -7.28
CA GLU A 359 -17.10 -0.15 -7.02
C GLU A 359 -17.36 0.74 -5.79
N LYS A 360 -16.64 0.50 -4.69
CA LYS A 360 -16.73 1.26 -3.43
C LYS A 360 -15.42 1.17 -2.64
N LEU A 361 -15.25 2.02 -1.64
CA LEU A 361 -14.12 1.97 -0.70
C LEU A 361 -14.52 1.20 0.58
N ASP A 362 -14.48 -0.12 0.50
CA ASP A 362 -14.60 -1.00 1.66
C ASP A 362 -13.43 -1.99 1.73
N ALA A 363 -13.33 -2.73 2.83
CA ALA A 363 -12.20 -3.63 3.07
C ALA A 363 -12.04 -4.64 1.93
N TYR A 364 -13.14 -5.20 1.42
CA TYR A 364 -13.11 -6.14 0.31
C TYR A 364 -12.50 -5.54 -0.97
N HIS A 365 -12.97 -4.37 -1.41
CA HIS A 365 -12.45 -3.73 -2.62
C HIS A 365 -11.01 -3.25 -2.45
N CYS A 366 -10.64 -2.78 -1.26
CA CYS A 366 -9.26 -2.43 -0.95
C CYS A 366 -8.35 -3.66 -0.99
N GLY A 367 -8.78 -4.79 -0.44
CA GLY A 367 -8.01 -6.04 -0.47
C GLY A 367 -7.75 -6.53 -1.88
N TYR A 368 -8.76 -6.46 -2.75
CA TYR A 368 -8.62 -6.74 -4.18
C TYR A 368 -7.57 -5.82 -4.82
N LEU A 369 -7.65 -4.51 -4.58
CA LEU A 369 -6.74 -3.51 -5.15
C LEU A 369 -5.28 -3.73 -4.73
N MET A 370 -5.05 -4.00 -3.44
CA MET A 370 -3.71 -4.27 -2.91
C MET A 370 -3.12 -5.50 -3.61
N TYR A 371 -3.87 -6.61 -3.66
CA TYR A 371 -3.40 -7.84 -4.31
C TYR A 371 -3.20 -7.68 -5.83
N TYR A 372 -4.07 -6.90 -6.50
CA TYR A 372 -3.91 -6.55 -7.92
C TYR A 372 -2.55 -5.92 -8.19
N TYR A 373 -2.12 -4.96 -7.37
CA TYR A 373 -0.84 -4.28 -7.59
C TYR A 373 0.36 -5.13 -7.16
N GLU A 374 0.22 -5.99 -6.17
CA GLU A 374 1.24 -7.01 -5.85
C GLU A 374 1.45 -7.95 -7.05
N LEU A 375 0.38 -8.50 -7.63
CA LEU A 375 0.43 -9.32 -8.86
C LEU A 375 1.00 -8.56 -10.06
N PHE A 376 0.54 -7.32 -10.29
CA PHE A 376 1.04 -6.48 -11.37
C PHE A 376 2.55 -6.26 -11.26
N THR A 377 3.05 -6.04 -10.04
CA THR A 377 4.48 -5.84 -9.78
C THR A 377 5.29 -7.09 -10.09
N SER A 378 4.82 -8.26 -9.66
CA SER A 378 5.46 -9.55 -9.96
C SER A 378 5.47 -9.85 -11.45
N ALA A 379 4.35 -9.62 -12.14
CA ALA A 379 4.27 -9.75 -13.59
C ALA A 379 5.29 -8.84 -14.31
N CYS A 380 5.40 -7.58 -13.87
CA CYS A 380 6.40 -6.65 -14.42
C CYS A 380 7.84 -7.14 -14.18
N GLY A 381 8.16 -7.60 -12.97
CA GLY A 381 9.50 -8.07 -12.65
C GLY A 381 9.94 -9.28 -13.49
N ILE A 382 9.03 -10.23 -13.73
CA ILE A 382 9.27 -11.38 -14.62
C ILE A 382 9.52 -10.92 -16.06
N MET A 383 8.74 -9.95 -16.56
CA MET A 383 8.89 -9.42 -17.92
C MET A 383 10.18 -8.62 -18.11
N LEU A 384 10.62 -7.93 -17.06
CA LEU A 384 11.90 -7.23 -17.02
C LEU A 384 13.09 -8.16 -16.77
N GLY A 385 12.85 -9.43 -16.39
CA GLY A 385 13.88 -10.44 -16.14
C GLY A 385 14.74 -10.11 -14.92
N ILE A 386 14.14 -9.56 -13.87
CA ILE A 386 14.80 -9.11 -12.64
C ILE A 386 14.25 -9.85 -11.41
N ASN A 387 15.00 -9.85 -10.31
CA ASN A 387 14.47 -10.29 -9.03
C ASN A 387 13.56 -9.20 -8.46
N THR A 388 12.25 -9.45 -8.40
CA THR A 388 11.23 -8.51 -7.88
C THR A 388 11.34 -8.30 -6.37
N TYR A 389 11.87 -9.28 -5.63
CA TYR A 389 11.64 -9.42 -4.19
C TYR A 389 12.82 -9.02 -3.31
N ASP A 390 14.01 -8.81 -3.88
CA ASP A 390 15.19 -8.30 -3.15
C ASP A 390 15.26 -6.75 -3.12
N GLN A 391 16.20 -6.18 -2.35
CA GLN A 391 16.48 -4.74 -2.32
C GLN A 391 17.94 -4.42 -1.99
N PRO A 392 18.94 -4.95 -2.72
CA PRO A 392 20.35 -4.81 -2.35
C PRO A 392 20.84 -3.35 -2.27
N GLY A 393 20.20 -2.42 -2.99
CA GLY A 393 20.61 -1.02 -3.07
C GLY A 393 20.50 -0.23 -1.77
N VAL A 394 19.62 -0.63 -0.83
CA VAL A 394 19.38 0.14 0.41
C VAL A 394 20.42 -0.12 1.50
N GLU A 395 21.15 -1.24 1.43
CA GLU A 395 22.07 -1.68 2.49
C GLU A 395 23.31 -0.79 2.60
N VAL A 396 23.77 -0.21 1.50
CA VAL A 396 24.95 0.68 1.48
C VAL A 396 24.72 1.90 2.38
N GLY A 397 23.55 2.53 2.31
CA GLY A 397 23.20 3.67 3.15
C GLY A 397 23.19 3.31 4.64
N LYS A 398 22.63 2.14 4.99
CA LYS A 398 22.60 1.63 6.37
C LYS A 398 23.99 1.38 6.94
N LEU A 399 24.89 0.80 6.14
CA LEU A 399 26.27 0.55 6.54
C LEU A 399 27.03 1.86 6.77
N ILE A 400 26.89 2.85 5.88
CA ILE A 400 27.49 4.16 6.03
C ILE A 400 27.01 4.83 7.32
N LEU A 401 25.69 4.86 7.54
CA LEU A 401 25.08 5.44 8.74
C LEU A 401 25.65 4.79 10.02
N LYS A 402 25.69 3.46 10.07
CA LYS A 402 26.23 2.73 11.21
C LYS A 402 27.69 3.10 11.49
N ASN A 403 28.51 3.21 10.46
CA ASN A 403 29.92 3.61 10.60
C ASN A 403 30.08 5.07 11.05
N MET A 404 29.17 5.96 10.66
CA MET A 404 29.18 7.36 11.10
C MET A 404 28.87 7.49 12.59
N LEU A 405 27.92 6.70 13.10
CA LEU A 405 27.43 6.78 14.48
C LEU A 405 28.17 5.87 15.48
N SER A 406 29.00 4.94 15.01
CA SER A 406 29.79 4.05 15.89
C SER A 406 31.16 4.61 16.25
N LYS A 407 31.41 5.90 15.95
CA LYS A 407 32.59 6.67 16.39
C LYS A 407 32.22 7.49 17.61
#